data_AF-A0A940AIK4-F1
#
_entry.id   AF-A0A940AIK4-F1
#
_cell.length_a   1.000
_cell.length_b   1.000
_cell.length_c   1.000
_cell.angle_alpha   90.00
_cell.angle_beta   90.00
_cell.angle_gamma   90.00
#
_symmetry.space_group_name_H-M   'P 1'
#
loop_
_entity.id
_entity.type
_entity.pdbx_description
1 polymer ?
#
loop_
_entity_poly.entity_id
_entity_poly.type
_entity_poly.pdbx_seq_one_letter_code
_entity_poly.pdbx_strand_id
1 'polypeptide(L)' 'PSMTVIMCGPPILIHLSLDALKKLGFKDEQVFTTMEMRMKCGIGKCGRCNIGDKFVCKDGPVFSFDQLGELPPEY' A
#
# COMPACT_ATOMS: atom_id res chain seq x y z
N PRO A 1 17.99 -3.20 9.31
CA PRO A 1 17.69 -2.05 10.22
C PRO A 1 16.59 -2.45 11.22
N SER A 2 16.62 -1.97 12.48
CA SER A 2 15.54 -2.21 13.46
C SER A 2 14.43 -1.14 13.42
N MET A 3 14.26 -0.48 12.26
CA MET A 3 13.33 0.62 12.06
C MET A 3 12.25 0.23 11.05
N THR A 4 11.08 0.83 11.19
CA THR A 4 9.95 0.71 10.27
C THR A 4 9.78 2.01 9.51
N VAL A 5 9.49 1.92 8.21
CA VAL A 5 9.26 3.08 7.34
C VAL A 5 7.78 3.15 7.01
N ILE A 6 7.22 4.35 7.11
CA ILE A 6 5.82 4.63 6.76
C ILE A 6 5.84 5.77 5.74
N MET A 7 5.17 5.58 4.61
CA MET A 7 5.12 6.55 3.52
C MET A 7 3.70 6.73 3.01
N CYS A 8 3.36 7.94 2.60
CA CYS A 8 2.15 8.23 1.85
C CYS A 8 2.47 9.18 0.70
N GLY A 9 1.69 9.11 -0.36
CA GLY A 9 1.90 9.95 -1.53
C GLY A 9 1.56 9.23 -2.83
N PRO A 10 1.85 9.87 -3.98
CA PRO A 10 1.52 9.32 -5.27
C PRO A 10 2.30 8.02 -5.56
N PRO A 11 1.77 7.11 -6.40
CA PRO A 11 2.40 5.82 -6.71
C PRO A 11 3.86 5.92 -7.13
N ILE A 12 4.21 6.93 -7.94
CA ILE A 12 5.59 7.15 -8.38
C ILE A 12 6.55 7.41 -7.23
N LEU A 13 6.12 8.14 -6.19
CA LEU A 13 6.93 8.37 -4.99
C LEU A 13 7.14 7.06 -4.25
N ILE A 14 6.09 6.25 -4.11
CA ILE A 14 6.12 4.97 -3.42
C ILE A 14 7.09 4.00 -4.12
N HIS A 15 6.99 3.84 -5.44
CA HIS A 15 7.89 2.97 -6.21
C HIS A 15 9.36 3.42 -6.13
N LEU A 16 9.64 4.71 -6.32
CA LEU A 16 11.02 5.22 -6.25
C LEU A 16 11.61 5.12 -4.84
N SER A 17 10.78 5.35 -3.83
CA SER A 17 11.22 5.26 -2.43
C SER A 17 11.51 3.82 -2.03
N LEU A 18 10.73 2.84 -2.51
CA LEU A 18 11.01 1.43 -2.27
C LEU A 18 12.39 1.02 -2.81
N ASP A 19 12.70 1.39 -4.05
CA ASP A 19 14.00 1.06 -4.66
C ASP A 19 15.17 1.62 -3.85
N ALA A 20 15.01 2.82 -3.30
CA ALA A 20 16.00 3.42 -2.41
C ALA A 20 16.09 2.70 -1.06
N LEU A 21 14.95 2.35 -0.45
CA LEU A 21 14.88 1.65 0.84
C LEU A 21 15.44 0.23 0.76
N LYS A 22 15.21 -0.48 -0.35
CA LYS A 22 15.82 -1.80 -0.61
C LYS A 22 17.34 -1.72 -0.66
N LYS A 23 17.90 -0.70 -1.31
CA LYS A 23 19.35 -0.44 -1.34
C LYS A 23 19.92 -0.11 0.04
N LEU A 24 19.10 0.45 0.94
CA LEU A 24 19.44 0.71 2.34
C LEU A 24 19.24 -0.51 3.26
N GLY A 25 18.80 -1.65 2.71
CA GLY A 25 18.66 -2.92 3.43
C GLY A 25 17.38 -3.06 4.25
N PHE A 26 16.33 -2.29 3.95
CA PHE A 26 15.00 -2.53 4.51
C PHE A 26 14.33 -3.73 3.82
N LYS A 27 13.61 -4.54 4.62
CA LYS A 27 12.78 -5.63 4.10
C LYS A 27 11.37 -5.14 3.79
N ASP A 28 10.66 -5.85 2.92
CA ASP A 28 9.33 -5.45 2.45
C ASP A 28 8.29 -5.41 3.59
N GLU A 29 8.45 -6.25 4.62
CA GLU A 29 7.58 -6.26 5.81
C GLU A 29 7.85 -5.06 6.76
N GLN A 30 8.92 -4.31 6.52
CA GLN A 30 9.30 -3.13 7.31
C GLN A 30 8.87 -1.82 6.65
N VAL A 31 8.27 -1.87 5.46
CA VAL A 31 7.88 -0.70 4.68
C VAL A 31 6.37 -0.72 4.49
N PHE A 32 5.71 0.31 4.99
CA PHE A 32 4.26 0.46 4.93
C PHE A 32 3.88 1.69 4.11
N THR A 33 2.80 1.58 3.35
CA THR A 33 2.26 2.71 2.61
C THR A 33 0.74 2.68 2.50
N THR A 34 0.16 3.81 2.10
CA THR A 34 -1.28 3.98 1.92
C THR A 34 -1.68 3.75 0.47
N MET A 35 -2.71 2.95 0.23
CA MET A 35 -3.37 2.86 -1.06
C MET A 35 -4.50 3.88 -1.16
N GLU A 36 -4.45 4.70 -2.20
CA GLU A 36 -5.45 5.74 -2.47
C GLU A 36 -6.41 5.28 -3.58
N MET A 37 -7.60 4.82 -3.19
CA MET A 37 -8.66 4.45 -4.12
C MET A 37 -9.86 5.39 -4.04
N ARG A 38 -10.69 5.37 -5.08
CA ARG A 38 -11.96 6.14 -5.09
C ARG A 38 -12.95 5.58 -4.07
N MET A 39 -12.86 6.07 -2.85
CA MET A 39 -13.82 5.75 -1.81
C MET A 39 -15.13 6.54 -2.01
N LYS A 40 -16.25 5.88 -1.75
CA LYS A 40 -17.58 6.52 -1.70
C LYS A 40 -18.32 6.21 -0.41
N CYS A 41 -18.46 4.93 -0.05
CA CYS A 41 -19.23 4.55 1.13
C CYS A 41 -18.42 4.46 2.43
N GLY A 42 -17.10 4.22 2.38
CA GLY A 42 -16.25 4.03 3.56
C GLY A 42 -16.51 2.77 4.41
N ILE A 43 -17.61 2.05 4.17
CA ILE A 43 -18.06 0.89 4.98
C ILE A 43 -18.05 -0.45 4.22
N GLY A 44 -17.35 -0.52 3.08
CA GLY A 44 -17.23 -1.75 2.29
C GLY A 44 -18.53 -2.30 1.72
N LYS A 45 -19.46 -1.41 1.33
CA LYS A 45 -20.76 -1.75 0.73
C LYS A 45 -20.81 -1.50 -0.79
N CYS A 46 -20.15 -0.45 -1.28
CA CYS A 46 -20.30 0.01 -2.67
C CYS A 46 -19.27 -0.56 -3.65
N GLY A 47 -18.22 -1.22 -3.16
CA GLY A 47 -17.17 -1.79 -4.01
C GLY A 47 -16.22 -0.79 -4.68
N ARG A 48 -16.42 0.53 -4.62
CA ARG A 48 -15.59 1.48 -5.40
C ARG A 48 -14.11 1.55 -5.04
N CYS A 49 -13.74 1.05 -3.88
CA CYS A 49 -12.36 1.03 -3.39
C CYS A 49 -11.84 -0.41 -3.32
N ASN A 50 -12.32 -1.31 -4.17
CA ASN A 50 -11.81 -2.66 -4.25
C ASN A 50 -10.42 -2.67 -4.91
N ILE A 51 -9.53 -3.51 -4.43
CA ILE A 51 -8.28 -3.90 -5.08
C ILE A 51 -8.23 -5.42 -5.02
N GLY A 52 -8.44 -6.08 -6.15
CA GLY A 52 -8.69 -7.52 -6.16
C GLY A 52 -9.84 -7.91 -5.22
N ASP A 53 -9.54 -8.72 -4.20
CA ASP A 53 -10.48 -9.19 -3.18
C ASP A 53 -10.56 -8.29 -1.93
N LYS A 54 -9.70 -7.26 -1.81
CA LYS A 54 -9.66 -6.35 -0.67
C LYS A 54 -10.47 -5.09 -0.92
N PHE A 55 -11.05 -4.53 0.13
CA PHE A 55 -11.64 -3.19 0.15
C PHE A 55 -10.72 -2.25 0.90
N VAL A 56 -10.13 -1.25 0.24
CA VAL A 56 -9.22 -0.27 0.89
C VAL A 56 -9.86 0.41 2.11
N CYS A 57 -11.18 0.66 2.09
CA CYS A 57 -11.87 1.27 3.23
C CYS A 57 -12.09 0.35 4.45
N LYS A 58 -11.90 -0.98 4.33
CA LYS A 58 -12.07 -1.94 5.43
C LYS A 58 -10.77 -2.69 5.75
N ASP A 59 -10.09 -3.16 4.71
CA ASP A 59 -8.88 -3.96 4.81
C ASP A 59 -7.60 -3.11 4.76
N GLY A 60 -7.71 -1.87 4.29
CA GLY A 60 -6.63 -0.89 4.24
C GLY A 60 -6.89 0.32 5.15
N PRO A 61 -6.47 1.54 4.78
CA PRO A 61 -5.73 1.90 3.56
C PRO A 61 -4.24 1.59 3.63
N VAL A 62 -3.73 1.23 4.81
CA VAL A 62 -2.30 0.98 5.05
C VAL A 62 -1.99 -0.48 4.81
N PHE A 63 -1.00 -0.74 3.97
CA PHE A 63 -0.49 -2.08 3.65
C PHE A 63 1.03 -2.09 3.74
N SER A 64 1.61 -3.22 4.12
CA SER A 64 3.04 -3.47 3.95
C SER A 64 3.37 -3.83 2.51
N PHE A 65 4.65 -3.72 2.13
CA PHE A 65 5.05 -3.89 0.74
C PHE A 65 4.95 -5.34 0.24
N ASP A 66 5.10 -6.32 1.14
CA ASP A 66 4.83 -7.73 0.87
C ASP A 66 3.35 -7.97 0.57
N GLN A 67 2.43 -7.39 1.35
CA GLN A 67 0.99 -7.44 1.09
C GLN A 67 0.63 -6.83 -0.27
N LEU A 68 1.26 -5.71 -0.63
CA LEU A 68 1.03 -5.09 -1.94
C LEU A 68 1.49 -5.97 -3.10
N GLY A 69 2.52 -6.80 -2.91
CA GLY A 69 2.99 -7.76 -3.90
C GLY A 69 2.00 -8.91 -4.18
N GLU A 70 1.06 -9.17 -3.28
CA GLU A 70 -0.01 -10.17 -3.45
C GLU A 70 -1.25 -9.61 -4.13
N LEU A 71 -1.41 -8.28 -4.15
CA LEU A 71 -2.55 -7.62 -4.75
C LEU A 71 -2.37 -7.47 -6.27
N PRO A 72 -3.47 -7.39 -7.04
CA PRO A 72 -3.36 -7.05 -8.45
C PRO A 72 -2.63 -5.72 -8.63
N PRO A 73 -1.82 -5.58 -9.69
CA PRO A 73 -1.23 -4.31 -10.07
C PRO A 73 -2.36 -3.41 -10.57
N GLU A 74 -3.02 -2.72 -9.65
CA GLU A 74 -3.97 -1.65 -9.96
C GLU A 74 -3.25 -0.30 -10.15
N TYR A 75 -1.91 -0.37 -10.31
CA TYR A 75 -0.96 0.68 -10.70
C TYR A 75 0.16 0.09 -11.55
#